data_AF-A0A838H2E6-F1
#
_entry.id   AF-A0A838H2E6-F1
#
_cell.length_a   1.000
_cell.length_b   1.000
_cell.length_c   1.000
_cell.angle_alpha   90.00
_cell.angle_beta   90.00
_cell.angle_gamma   90.00
#
_symmetry.space_group_name_H-M   'P 1'
#
loop_
_entity.id
_entity.type
_entity.pdbx_description
1 polymer ?
#
loop_
_entity_poly.entity_id
_entity_poly.type
_entity_poly.pdbx_seq_one_letter_code
_entity_poly.pdbx_strand_id
1 'polypeptide(L)'
;MSRPAATPADESTTPQARVRGPFPLLGPAFVASIAYVDPGNFATNITAGSTYGYLLVWVVIVSNVMAMLIQYLSAKSGIATGANLPELCRRHFRTPIVAGLWIQAEVVAIATDLAEVVGGALALELLFGTPLVTGGIITALVAFGLLGLQSRGHRPFETAIIGLLVVILVGFLYSL
;
A
#
# COMPACT_ATOMS: atom_id res chain seq x y z
N MET A 1 -47.87 22.39 -33.55
CA MET A 1 -46.40 22.33 -33.43
C MET A 1 -45.99 23.65 -32.78
N SER A 2 -45.48 23.75 -31.55
CA SER A 2 -44.51 22.89 -30.86
C SER A 2 -44.62 23.07 -29.34
N ARG A 3 -44.36 21.97 -28.63
CA ARG A 3 -44.33 21.79 -27.17
C ARG A 3 -42.95 22.25 -26.60
N PRO A 4 -42.70 22.26 -25.27
CA PRO A 4 -42.46 23.44 -24.46
C PRO A 4 -41.03 23.55 -23.87
N ALA A 5 -40.82 24.58 -23.04
CA ALA A 5 -39.61 24.94 -22.31
C ALA A 5 -38.87 23.76 -21.62
N ALA A 6 -37.55 23.70 -21.81
CA ALA A 6 -36.65 22.81 -21.08
C ALA A 6 -36.34 23.41 -19.69
N THR A 7 -36.73 22.69 -18.65
CA THR A 7 -36.42 22.88 -17.22
C THR A 7 -35.13 22.09 -16.88
N PRO A 8 -34.35 22.46 -15.85
CA PRO A 8 -32.89 22.40 -15.88
C PRO A 8 -32.28 21.05 -15.46
N ALA A 9 -30.96 21.00 -15.63
CA ALA A 9 -30.00 19.94 -15.34
C ALA A 9 -30.38 18.99 -14.18
N ASP A 10 -30.42 17.70 -14.52
CA ASP A 10 -30.47 16.60 -13.58
C ASP A 10 -29.12 16.49 -12.85
N GLU A 11 -29.13 16.88 -11.57
CA GLU A 11 -28.06 16.65 -10.61
C GLU A 11 -27.85 15.14 -10.46
N SER A 12 -26.80 14.61 -11.10
CA SER A 12 -26.32 13.27 -10.84
C SER A 12 -25.68 13.20 -9.45
N THR A 13 -26.52 13.01 -8.44
CA THR A 13 -26.12 12.76 -7.06
C THR A 13 -25.25 11.52 -7.00
N THR A 14 -23.94 11.74 -6.95
CA THR A 14 -22.97 10.69 -6.61
C THR A 14 -23.30 10.21 -5.19
N PRO A 15 -23.39 8.88 -4.94
CA PRO A 15 -23.72 8.40 -3.61
C PRO A 15 -22.60 8.79 -2.65
N GLN A 16 -22.84 9.82 -1.84
CA GLN A 16 -21.97 10.14 -0.71
C GLN A 16 -21.98 8.93 0.23
N ALA A 17 -20.90 8.17 0.22
CA ALA A 17 -20.69 7.05 1.12
C ALA A 17 -20.74 7.58 2.56
N ARG A 18 -21.88 7.34 3.22
CA ARG A 18 -22.11 7.78 4.60
C ARG A 18 -21.27 6.92 5.53
N VAL A 19 -20.07 7.38 5.86
CA VAL A 19 -19.18 6.74 6.82
C VAL A 19 -19.85 6.81 8.20
N ARG A 20 -20.35 5.67 8.68
CA ARG A 20 -20.90 5.50 10.04
C ARG A 20 -19.95 4.64 10.86
N GLY A 21 -19.38 5.22 11.92
CA GLY A 21 -18.58 4.54 12.96
C GLY A 21 -17.07 4.87 12.92
N PRO A 22 -16.33 4.69 14.03
CA PRO A 22 -14.89 4.99 14.11
C PRO A 22 -13.98 3.89 13.54
N PHE A 23 -14.52 2.71 13.24
CA PHE A 23 -13.78 1.52 12.79
C PHE A 23 -13.69 1.24 11.27
N PRO A 24 -14.50 1.82 10.35
CA PRO A 24 -14.44 1.46 8.93
C PRO A 24 -13.20 2.02 8.20
N LEU A 25 -12.45 2.95 8.81
CA LEU A 25 -11.19 3.48 8.28
C LEU A 25 -9.95 2.67 8.69
N LEU A 26 -10.11 1.69 9.59
CA LEU A 26 -8.99 0.85 10.02
C LEU A 26 -8.47 -0.02 8.88
N GLY A 27 -9.35 -0.64 8.08
CA GLY A 27 -8.93 -1.49 6.96
C GLY A 27 -8.00 -0.77 5.97
N PRO A 28 -8.37 0.40 5.42
CA PRO A 28 -7.48 1.19 4.59
C PRO A 28 -6.17 1.60 5.30
N ALA A 29 -6.22 1.94 6.59
CA ALA A 29 -5.03 2.29 7.35
C ALA A 29 -4.09 1.08 7.56
N PHE A 30 -4.63 -0.12 7.76
CA PHE A 30 -3.86 -1.36 7.87
C PHE A 30 -3.18 -1.72 6.56
N VAL A 31 -3.91 -1.64 5.44
CA VAL A 31 -3.34 -1.88 4.10
C VAL A 31 -2.23 -0.86 3.80
N ALA A 32 -2.40 0.40 4.21
CA ALA A 32 -1.35 1.39 4.01
C ALA A 32 -0.14 1.18 4.94
N SER A 33 -0.33 0.58 6.12
CA SER A 33 0.75 0.30 7.08
C SER A 33 1.62 -0.88 6.64
N ILE A 34 1.07 -1.89 5.96
CA ILE A 34 1.85 -3.06 5.55
C ILE A 34 2.95 -2.73 4.53
N ALA A 35 2.75 -1.68 3.73
CA ALA A 35 3.75 -1.18 2.80
C ALA A 35 5.05 -0.70 3.49
N TYR A 36 5.03 -0.48 4.82
CA TYR A 36 6.21 -0.12 5.61
C TYR A 36 6.87 -1.34 6.28
N VAL A 37 6.29 -2.53 6.15
CA VAL A 37 6.77 -3.81 6.68
C VAL A 37 7.17 -4.74 5.53
N ASP A 38 7.57 -4.17 4.40
CA ASP A 38 8.01 -4.89 3.22
C ASP A 38 9.48 -5.37 3.38
N PRO A 39 9.91 -6.37 2.60
CA PRO A 39 11.26 -6.90 2.69
C PRO A 39 12.37 -5.87 2.43
N GLY A 40 12.11 -4.82 1.64
CA GLY A 40 13.08 -3.75 1.38
C GLY A 40 13.40 -2.95 2.64
N ASN A 41 12.37 -2.59 3.42
CA ASN A 41 12.54 -1.94 4.72
C ASN A 41 13.24 -2.87 5.73
N PHE A 42 12.96 -4.18 5.70
CA PHE A 42 13.71 -5.13 6.54
C PHE A 42 15.19 -5.20 6.19
N ALA A 43 15.53 -5.35 4.90
CA ALA A 43 16.91 -5.47 4.46
C ALA A 43 17.76 -4.25 4.86
N THR A 44 17.22 -3.05 4.67
CA THR A 44 17.91 -1.80 5.04
C THR A 44 18.06 -1.65 6.55
N ASN A 45 17.01 -1.93 7.33
CA ASN A 45 17.05 -1.83 8.79
C ASN A 45 17.98 -2.88 9.44
N ILE A 46 17.99 -4.12 8.95
CA ILE A 46 18.88 -5.18 9.46
C ILE A 46 20.34 -4.85 9.13
N THR A 47 20.62 -4.39 7.90
CA THR A 47 21.98 -3.99 7.49
C THR A 47 22.47 -2.77 8.27
N ALA A 48 21.59 -1.79 8.51
CA ALA A 48 21.88 -0.64 9.33
C ALA A 48 22.16 -1.03 10.79
N GLY A 49 21.35 -1.93 11.36
CA GLY A 49 21.54 -2.43 12.72
C GLY A 49 22.81 -3.26 12.90
N SER A 50 23.18 -4.09 11.92
CA SER A 50 24.41 -4.88 11.98
C SER A 50 25.67 -4.02 11.85
N THR A 51 25.59 -2.91 11.13
CA THR A 51 26.73 -2.01 10.87
C THR A 51 26.87 -0.93 11.94
N TYR A 52 25.76 -0.33 12.37
CA TYR A 52 25.73 0.86 13.24
C TYR A 52 25.10 0.61 14.61
N GLY A 53 24.69 -0.62 14.91
CA GLY A 53 23.97 -0.94 16.15
C GLY A 53 22.70 -0.11 16.30
N TYR A 54 22.48 0.43 17.50
CA TYR A 54 21.29 1.24 17.81
C TYR A 54 21.37 2.71 17.37
N LEU A 55 22.47 3.14 16.74
CA LEU A 55 22.71 4.55 16.41
C LEU A 55 21.61 5.14 15.50
N LEU A 56 21.04 4.33 14.60
CA LEU A 56 20.07 4.78 13.60
C LEU A 56 18.61 4.59 14.03
N VAL A 57 18.34 4.10 15.24
CA VAL A 57 16.96 3.88 15.73
C VAL A 57 16.14 5.18 15.75
N TRP A 58 16.76 6.31 16.12
CA TRP A 58 16.06 7.60 16.10
C TRP A 58 15.65 8.02 14.69
N VAL A 59 16.44 7.68 13.66
CA VAL A 59 16.11 7.95 12.25
C VAL A 59 14.87 7.16 11.84
N VAL A 60 14.77 5.90 12.26
CA VAL A 60 13.60 5.05 12.01
C VAL A 60 12.33 5.66 12.63
N ILE A 61 12.44 6.18 13.86
CA ILE A 61 11.31 6.84 14.54
C ILE A 61 10.88 8.11 13.78
N VAL A 62 11.82 9.00 13.46
CA VAL A 62 11.52 10.24 12.73
C VAL A 62 10.94 9.95 11.34
N SER A 63 11.48 8.95 10.63
CA SER A 63 10.96 8.50 9.35
C SER A 63 9.51 8.01 9.45
N ASN A 64 9.17 7.23 10.48
CA ASN A 64 7.81 6.77 10.72
C ASN A 64 6.84 7.93 11.03
N VAL A 65 7.29 8.94 11.80
CA VAL A 65 6.47 10.14 12.06
C VAL A 65 6.18 10.91 10.76
N MET A 66 7.18 11.06 9.89
CA MET A 66 7.00 11.68 8.58
C MET A 66 6.08 10.86 7.67
N ALA A 67 6.20 9.54 7.68
CA ALA A 67 5.32 8.63 6.96
C ALA A 67 3.85 8.78 7.42
N MET A 68 3.60 8.79 8.73
CA MET A 68 2.27 9.02 9.28
C MET A 68 1.67 10.35 8.84
N LEU A 69 2.48 11.42 8.81
CA LEU A 69 2.04 12.73 8.32
C LEU A 69 1.63 12.67 6.83
N ILE A 70 2.44 12.05 5.97
CA ILE A 70 2.17 11.94 4.52
C ILE A 70 0.92 11.09 4.26
N GLN A 71 0.78 9.96 4.95
CA GLN A 71 -0.39 9.08 4.89
C GLN A 71 -1.66 9.82 5.33
N TYR A 72 -1.58 10.56 6.44
CA TYR A 72 -2.68 11.36 6.95
C TYR A 72 -3.11 12.44 5.95
N LEU A 73 -2.17 13.15 5.33
CA LEU A 73 -2.50 14.17 4.32
C LEU A 73 -3.12 13.56 3.07
N SER A 74 -2.62 12.41 2.60
CA SER A 74 -3.19 11.67 1.48
C SER A 74 -4.62 11.23 1.75
N ALA A 75 -4.87 10.65 2.94
CA ALA A 75 -6.20 10.25 3.37
C ALA A 75 -7.15 11.45 3.54
N LYS A 76 -6.66 12.53 4.18
CA LYS A 76 -7.43 13.77 4.37
C LYS A 76 -7.83 14.39 3.05
N SER A 77 -6.92 14.43 2.07
CA SER A 77 -7.22 14.92 0.72
C SER A 77 -8.30 14.08 0.04
N GLY A 78 -8.22 12.75 0.14
CA GLY A 78 -9.23 11.85 -0.41
C GLY A 78 -10.61 12.04 0.23
N ILE A 79 -10.67 12.18 1.55
CA ILE A 79 -11.91 12.41 2.30
C ILE A 79 -12.51 13.79 1.97
N ALA A 80 -11.68 14.84 1.91
CA ALA A 80 -12.14 16.21 1.70
C ALA A 80 -12.63 16.46 0.26
N THR A 81 -12.07 15.76 -0.73
CA THR A 81 -12.37 16.00 -2.15
C THR A 81 -13.22 14.91 -2.80
N GLY A 82 -13.33 13.73 -2.18
CA GLY A 82 -14.00 12.56 -2.74
C GLY A 82 -13.29 11.93 -3.94
N ALA A 83 -12.03 12.29 -4.19
CA ALA A 83 -11.24 11.82 -5.32
C ALA A 83 -9.83 11.39 -4.87
N ASN A 84 -9.22 10.46 -5.60
CA ASN A 84 -7.87 9.99 -5.28
C ASN A 84 -6.80 11.00 -5.75
N LEU A 85 -5.57 10.86 -5.21
CA LEU A 85 -4.48 11.79 -5.53
C LEU A 85 -4.17 11.88 -7.04
N PRO A 86 -4.13 10.77 -7.81
CA PRO A 86 -3.98 10.83 -9.27
C PRO A 86 -5.08 11.62 -9.98
N GLU A 87 -6.34 11.47 -9.57
CA GLU A 87 -7.48 12.24 -10.12
C GLU A 87 -7.34 13.73 -9.82
N LEU A 88 -6.91 14.09 -8.61
CA LEU A 88 -6.63 15.49 -8.25
C LEU A 88 -5.51 16.05 -9.13
N CYS A 89 -4.41 15.30 -9.30
CA CYS A 89 -3.32 15.71 -10.17
C CYS A 89 -3.79 15.93 -11.61
N ARG A 90 -4.63 15.02 -12.13
CA ARG A 90 -5.21 15.16 -13.48
C ARG A 90 -6.12 16.37 -13.65
N ARG A 91 -6.82 16.80 -12.58
CA ARG A 91 -7.67 18.00 -12.59
C ARG A 91 -6.88 19.31 -12.53
N HIS A 92 -5.70 19.33 -11.90
CA HIS A 92 -4.94 20.56 -11.64
C HIS A 92 -3.72 20.76 -12.55
N PHE A 93 -3.16 19.69 -13.12
CA PHE A 93 -1.96 19.75 -13.95
C PHE A 93 -2.24 19.52 -15.43
N ARG A 94 -1.34 20.03 -16.27
CA ARG A 94 -1.37 19.82 -17.72
C ARG A 94 -1.00 18.37 -18.05
N THR A 95 -1.56 17.83 -19.13
CA THR A 95 -1.36 16.44 -19.61
C THR A 95 0.09 15.92 -19.59
N PRO A 96 1.13 16.66 -20.03
CA PRO A 96 2.50 16.14 -19.99
C PRO A 96 3.02 15.90 -18.57
N ILE A 97 2.63 16.72 -17.60
CA ILE A 97 3.03 16.56 -16.19
C ILE A 97 2.35 15.32 -15.61
N VAL A 98 1.05 15.14 -15.90
CA VAL A 98 0.28 13.98 -15.46
C VAL A 98 0.86 12.68 -16.04
N ALA A 99 1.26 12.70 -17.31
CA ALA A 99 1.92 11.56 -17.95
C ALA A 99 3.28 11.25 -17.27
N GLY A 100 4.07 12.26 -16.94
CA GLY A 100 5.32 12.09 -16.18
C GLY A 100 5.10 11.49 -14.80
N LEU A 101 4.10 11.99 -14.05
CA LEU A 101 3.71 11.45 -12.74
C LEU A 101 3.21 10.01 -12.84
N TRP A 102 2.48 9.66 -13.90
CA TRP A 102 2.03 8.28 -14.13
C TRP A 102 3.21 7.34 -14.38
N ILE A 103 4.15 7.71 -15.27
CA ILE A 103 5.36 6.91 -15.51
C ILE A 103 6.16 6.74 -14.22
N GLN A 104 6.34 7.82 -13.45
CA GLN A 104 7.04 7.75 -12.18
C GLN A 104 6.37 6.78 -11.21
N ALA A 105 5.04 6.87 -11.05
CA ALA A 105 4.29 5.99 -10.17
C ALA A 105 4.41 4.53 -10.60
N GLU A 106 4.37 4.25 -11.90
CA GLU A 106 4.54 2.91 -12.47
C GLU A 106 5.93 2.33 -12.15
N VAL A 107 6.99 3.12 -12.36
CA VAL A 107 8.37 2.70 -12.04
C VAL A 107 8.54 2.42 -10.55
N VAL A 108 7.96 3.27 -9.69
CA VAL A 108 8.00 3.06 -8.23
C VAL A 108 7.27 1.78 -7.85
N ALA A 109 6.08 1.54 -8.41
CA ALA A 109 5.32 0.31 -8.13
C ALA A 109 6.09 -0.95 -8.55
N ILE A 110 6.71 -0.95 -9.74
CA ILE A 110 7.55 -2.06 -10.22
C ILE A 110 8.76 -2.27 -9.31
N ALA A 111 9.39 -1.19 -8.85
CA ALA A 111 10.54 -1.29 -7.95
C ALA A 111 10.17 -1.90 -6.59
N THR A 112 9.01 -1.52 -6.03
CA THR A 112 8.51 -2.11 -4.78
C THR A 112 8.18 -3.59 -4.96
N ASP A 113 7.48 -3.96 -6.03
CA ASP A 113 7.14 -5.37 -6.32
C ASP A 113 8.41 -6.23 -6.50
N LEU A 114 9.43 -5.70 -7.18
CA LEU A 114 10.72 -6.39 -7.32
C LEU A 114 11.37 -6.65 -5.95
N ALA A 115 11.35 -5.67 -5.04
CA ALA A 115 11.90 -5.85 -3.69
C ALA A 115 11.12 -6.91 -2.89
N GLU A 116 9.80 -6.96 -3.04
CA GLU A 116 8.96 -7.98 -2.40
C GLU A 116 9.25 -9.38 -2.93
N VAL A 117 9.33 -9.56 -4.25
CA VAL A 117 9.63 -10.86 -4.88
C VAL A 117 11.02 -11.36 -4.49
N VAL A 118 12.03 -10.50 -4.54
CA VAL A 118 13.41 -10.85 -4.15
C VAL A 118 13.49 -11.17 -2.66
N GLY A 119 12.83 -10.38 -1.82
CA GLY A 119 12.79 -10.61 -0.38
C GLY A 119 12.11 -11.93 -0.01
N GLY A 120 10.97 -12.24 -0.64
CA GLY A 120 10.28 -13.51 -0.45
C GLY A 120 11.09 -14.71 -0.95
N ALA A 121 11.75 -14.59 -2.10
CA ALA A 121 12.65 -15.61 -2.61
C ALA A 121 13.80 -15.90 -1.65
N LEU A 122 14.43 -14.85 -1.12
CA LEU A 122 15.52 -14.97 -0.15
C LEU A 122 15.04 -15.59 1.17
N ALA A 123 13.84 -15.23 1.63
CA ALA A 123 13.25 -15.82 2.84
C ALA A 123 13.02 -17.33 2.66
N LEU A 124 12.53 -17.78 1.50
CA LEU A 124 12.32 -19.20 1.19
C LEU A 124 13.66 -19.95 1.07
N GLU A 125 14.66 -19.34 0.45
CA GLU A 125 16.02 -19.89 0.39
C GLU A 125 16.59 -20.12 1.80
N LEU A 126 16.49 -19.13 2.68
CA LEU A 126 17.00 -19.22 4.04
C LEU A 126 16.23 -20.24 4.91
N LEU A 127 14.91 -20.37 4.72
CA LEU A 127 14.07 -21.23 5.55
C LEU A 127 14.07 -22.69 5.10
N PHE A 128 14.09 -22.94 3.78
CA PHE A 128 13.89 -24.26 3.20
C PHE A 128 15.02 -24.70 2.27
N GLY A 129 16.03 -23.86 2.02
CA GLY A 129 17.12 -24.15 1.07
C GLY A 129 16.65 -24.16 -0.38
N THR A 130 15.50 -23.54 -0.69
CA THR A 130 14.96 -23.54 -2.06
C THR A 130 15.78 -22.61 -2.97
N PRO A 131 16.04 -22.99 -4.23
CA PRO A 131 16.73 -22.12 -5.18
C PRO A 131 15.99 -20.79 -5.39
N LEU A 132 16.74 -19.68 -5.48
CA LEU A 132 16.19 -18.32 -5.65
C LEU A 132 15.16 -18.19 -6.76
N VAL A 133 15.41 -18.79 -7.92
CA VAL A 133 14.48 -18.74 -9.06
C VAL A 133 13.14 -19.41 -8.72
N THR A 134 13.19 -20.56 -8.07
CA THR A 134 11.99 -21.28 -7.63
C THR A 134 11.27 -20.53 -6.51
N GLY A 135 12.02 -19.99 -5.54
CA GLY A 135 11.47 -19.15 -4.46
C GLY A 135 10.79 -17.89 -4.99
N GLY A 136 11.37 -17.24 -6.00
CA GLY A 136 10.78 -16.07 -6.66
C GLY A 136 9.48 -16.41 -7.39
N ILE A 137 9.43 -17.54 -8.11
CA ILE A 137 8.19 -18.02 -8.75
C ILE A 137 7.11 -18.31 -7.71
N ILE A 138 7.45 -18.99 -6.61
CA ILE A 138 6.50 -19.27 -5.52
C ILE A 138 5.96 -17.96 -4.94
N THR A 139 6.84 -17.00 -4.66
CA THR A 139 6.47 -15.69 -4.10
C THR A 139 5.53 -14.93 -5.05
N ALA A 140 5.84 -14.91 -6.35
CA ALA A 140 4.97 -14.31 -7.36
C ALA A 140 3.60 -15.00 -7.41
N LEU A 141 3.54 -16.33 -7.38
CA LEU A 141 2.28 -17.08 -7.35
C LEU A 141 1.43 -16.77 -6.11
N VAL A 142 2.07 -16.62 -4.94
CA VAL A 142 1.40 -16.22 -3.71
C VAL A 142 0.86 -14.79 -3.82
N ALA A 143 1.63 -13.85 -4.36
CA ALA A 143 1.20 -12.48 -4.60
C ALA A 143 -0.02 -12.40 -5.54
N PHE A 144 0.01 -13.14 -6.67
CA PHE A 144 -1.15 -13.28 -7.55
C PHE A 144 -2.35 -13.93 -6.85
N GLY A 145 -2.12 -14.90 -5.97
CA GLY A 145 -3.16 -15.51 -5.13
C GLY A 145 -3.83 -14.51 -4.18
N LEU A 146 -3.04 -13.63 -3.55
CA LEU A 146 -3.53 -12.56 -2.68
C LEU A 146 -4.33 -11.49 -3.46
N LEU A 147 -3.85 -11.10 -4.64
CA LEU A 147 -4.59 -10.22 -5.55
C LEU A 147 -5.91 -10.86 -6.00
N GLY A 148 -5.89 -12.16 -6.28
CA GLY A 148 -7.10 -12.94 -6.57
C GLY A 148 -8.09 -12.93 -5.40
N LEU A 149 -7.61 -12.91 -4.15
CA LEU A 149 -8.46 -12.83 -2.96
C LEU A 149 -9.12 -11.46 -2.80
N GLN A 150 -8.42 -10.39 -3.17
CA GLN A 150 -8.97 -9.03 -3.21
C GLN A 150 -10.20 -8.92 -4.14
N SER A 151 -10.22 -9.68 -5.24
CA SER A 151 -11.37 -9.71 -6.17
C SER A 151 -12.67 -10.24 -5.54
N ARG A 152 -12.59 -10.97 -4.41
CA ARG A 152 -13.74 -11.50 -3.65
C ARG A 152 -14.22 -10.60 -2.52
N GLY A 153 -13.60 -9.43 -2.33
CA GLY A 153 -13.98 -8.41 -1.35
C GLY A 153 -12.85 -8.02 -0.39
N HIS A 154 -13.03 -6.90 0.33
CA HIS A 154 -11.99 -6.32 1.18
C HIS A 154 -11.68 -7.10 2.48
N ARG A 155 -12.69 -7.76 3.07
CA ARG A 155 -12.56 -8.48 4.35
C ARG A 155 -11.61 -9.70 4.32
N PRO A 156 -11.64 -10.60 3.32
CA PRO A 156 -10.71 -11.73 3.29
C PRO A 156 -9.25 -11.28 3.06
N PHE A 157 -9.05 -10.21 2.28
CA PHE A 157 -7.73 -9.61 2.07
C PHE A 157 -7.16 -9.01 3.36
N GLU A 158 -7.97 -8.24 4.09
CA GLU A 158 -7.58 -7.65 5.37
C GLU A 158 -7.23 -8.72 6.42
N THR A 159 -8.02 -9.80 6.50
CA THR A 159 -7.76 -10.90 7.44
C THR A 159 -6.46 -11.63 7.13
N ALA A 160 -6.16 -11.87 5.83
CA ALA A 160 -4.92 -12.51 5.42
C ALA A 160 -3.69 -11.65 5.79
N ILE A 161 -3.79 -10.34 5.55
CA ILE A 161 -2.76 -9.36 5.91
C ILE A 161 -2.49 -9.33 7.42
N ILE A 162 -3.56 -9.27 8.23
CA ILE A 162 -3.44 -9.27 9.69
C ILE A 162 -2.79 -10.57 10.17
N GLY A 163 -3.17 -11.72 9.58
CA GLY A 163 -2.55 -13.00 9.87
C GLY A 163 -1.04 -13.01 9.59
N LEU A 164 -0.62 -12.48 8.44
CA LEU A 164 0.80 -12.38 8.08
C LEU A 164 1.58 -11.49 9.06
N LEU A 165 1.01 -10.34 9.45
CA LEU A 165 1.63 -9.45 10.44
C LEU A 165 1.80 -10.11 11.80
N VAL A 166 0.81 -10.88 12.25
CA VAL A 166 0.92 -11.64 13.51
C VAL A 166 2.05 -12.65 13.44
N VAL A 167 2.22 -13.36 12.31
CA VAL A 167 3.34 -14.30 12.12
C VAL A 167 4.68 -13.58 12.22
N ILE A 168 4.83 -12.41 11.57
CA ILE A 168 6.05 -11.60 11.65
C ILE A 168 6.32 -11.19 13.10
N LEU A 169 5.31 -10.65 13.79
CA LEU A 169 5.45 -10.18 15.17
C LEU A 169 5.86 -11.30 16.14
N VAL A 170 5.21 -12.46 16.03
CA VAL A 170 5.55 -13.64 16.85
C VAL A 170 6.97 -14.12 16.56
N GLY A 171 7.39 -14.11 15.29
CA GLY A 171 8.75 -14.47 14.90
C GLY A 171 9.81 -13.58 15.56
N PHE A 172 9.63 -12.26 15.49
CA PHE A 172 10.55 -11.32 16.14
C PHE A 172 10.57 -11.44 17.67
N LEU A 173 9.40 -11.60 18.30
CA LEU A 173 9.30 -11.75 19.76
C LEU A 173 9.96 -13.05 20.24
N TYR A 174 9.87 -14.14 19.48
CA TYR A 174 10.55 -15.39 19.81
C TYR A 174 12.08 -15.27 19.68
N SER A 175 12.57 -14.44 18.76
CA SER A 175 14.01 -14.23 18.54
C SER A 175 14.68 -13.28 19.53
N LEU A 176 13.90 -12.57 20.37
CA LEU A 176 14.36 -11.61 21.37
C LEU A 176 14.72 -12.31 22.69
#